data_AF-A0A2S2QZF9-F1
#
_entry.id   AF-A0A2S2QZF9-F1
#
_cell.length_a   1.000
_cell.length_b   1.000
_cell.length_c   1.000
_cell.angle_alpha   90.00
_cell.angle_beta   90.00
_cell.angle_gamma   90.00
#
_symmetry.space_group_name_H-M   'P 1'
#
loop_
_entity.id
_entity.type
_entity.pdbx_description
1 polymer ?
#
loop_
_entity_poly.entity_id
_entity_poly.type
_entity_poly.pdbx_seq_one_letter_code
_entity_poly.pdbx_strand_id
1 'polypeptide(L)'
;MAGTGDLEVLRICRYLRSRVSVSPHNVITYGSHLATHMALGLLFLGGGKYTLSTTSEAIAALIIAFYPQFPIHSNDNRYHLQAFRHLYILATEPRIILPRDIDSGDLCYVHLKVIFLDSKYYQNQHYTVKAPCLLPKLSLLKEVRVEDGRYWSIVFERDRNWDKL
;
A
#
# COMPACT_ATOMS: atom_id res chain seq x y z
N MET A 1 1.21 -4.69 2.34
CA MET A 1 1.56 -3.87 3.53
C MET A 1 1.63 -2.38 3.22
N ALA A 2 2.05 -1.97 2.02
CA ALA A 2 1.95 -0.54 1.65
C ALA A 2 0.50 -0.05 1.71
N GLY A 3 0.27 1.02 2.47
CA GLY A 3 -1.04 1.61 2.75
C GLY A 3 -1.82 0.97 3.91
N THR A 4 -1.43 -0.20 4.44
CA THR A 4 -2.26 -0.91 5.44
C THR A 4 -2.04 -0.45 6.88
N GLY A 5 -0.99 0.32 7.17
CA GLY A 5 -0.72 0.76 8.54
C GLY A 5 -0.31 -0.36 9.51
N ASP A 6 0.39 -1.38 9.03
CA ASP A 6 0.80 -2.54 9.84
C ASP A 6 1.55 -2.16 11.13
N LEU A 7 1.06 -2.66 12.26
CA LEU A 7 1.55 -2.28 13.58
C LEU A 7 2.97 -2.78 13.85
N GLU A 8 3.34 -3.96 13.36
CA GLU A 8 4.67 -4.52 13.58
C GLU A 8 5.72 -3.71 12.82
N VAL A 9 5.45 -3.39 11.55
CA VAL A 9 6.33 -2.54 10.74
C VAL A 9 6.43 -1.13 11.32
N LEU A 10 5.32 -0.57 11.82
CA LEU A 10 5.34 0.72 12.51
C LEU A 10 6.24 0.69 13.75
N ARG A 11 6.17 -0.38 14.56
CA ARG A 11 7.02 -0.52 15.77
C ARG A 11 8.49 -0.58 15.39
N ILE A 12 8.85 -1.30 14.33
CA ILE A 12 10.22 -1.37 13.80
C ILE A 12 10.68 0.01 13.32
N CYS A 13 9.88 0.69 12.48
CA CYS A 13 10.21 2.02 11.99
C CYS A 13 10.38 3.04 13.13
N ARG A 14 9.53 2.97 14.16
CA ARG A 14 9.62 3.83 15.36
C ARG A 14 10.90 3.56 16.15
N TYR A 15 11.28 2.29 16.30
CA TYR A 15 12.53 1.91 16.95
C TYR A 15 13.74 2.45 16.17
N LEU A 16 13.81 2.21 14.86
CA LEU A 16 14.89 2.70 14.02
C LEU A 16 14.99 4.24 14.02
N ARG A 17 13.85 4.93 13.99
CA ARG A 17 13.81 6.40 14.09
C ARG A 17 14.44 6.93 15.38
N SER A 18 14.28 6.23 16.52
CA SER A 18 14.86 6.66 17.80
C SER A 18 16.39 6.52 17.88
N ARG A 19 17.01 5.82 16.93
CA ARG A 19 18.46 5.71 16.85
C ARG A 19 19.01 7.01 16.28
N VAL A 20 19.44 7.91 17.16
CA VAL A 20 20.18 9.12 16.79
C VAL A 20 21.62 8.93 17.25
N SER A 21 22.57 8.98 16.32
CA SER A 21 23.99 8.96 16.69
C SER A 21 24.38 10.35 17.20
N VAL A 22 24.94 10.40 18.42
CA VAL A 22 25.52 11.61 19.01
C VAL A 22 27.02 11.32 19.16
N SER A 23 27.85 11.89 18.28
CA SER A 23 29.33 11.90 18.35
C SER A 23 30.07 10.57 18.03
N PRO A 24 31.41 10.59 17.85
CA PRO A 24 32.16 11.10 16.70
C PRO A 24 32.20 10.11 15.51
N HIS A 25 31.63 8.90 15.68
CA HIS A 25 31.56 7.87 14.64
C HIS A 25 30.12 7.79 14.13
N ASN A 26 29.84 8.57 13.09
CA ASN A 26 28.49 8.72 12.55
C ASN A 26 28.08 7.49 11.72
N VAL A 27 27.71 6.41 12.39
CA VAL A 27 27.23 5.16 11.75
C VAL A 27 25.83 5.35 11.14
N ILE A 28 25.05 6.32 11.65
CA ILE A 28 23.68 6.61 11.20
C ILE A 28 23.70 7.88 10.37
N THR A 29 23.60 7.74 9.06
CA THR A 29 23.65 8.88 8.13
C THR A 29 22.27 9.49 7.92
N TYR A 30 22.21 10.66 7.27
CA TYR A 30 20.96 11.26 6.82
C TYR A 30 20.12 10.27 5.99
N GLY A 31 20.78 9.50 5.12
CA GLY A 31 20.18 8.46 4.31
C GLY A 31 19.47 7.36 5.10
N SER A 32 20.01 6.95 6.25
CA SER A 32 19.36 5.96 7.13
C SER A 32 18.02 6.47 7.65
N HIS A 33 17.96 7.73 8.07
CA HIS A 33 16.72 8.38 8.47
C HIS A 33 15.76 8.52 7.29
N LEU A 34 16.25 8.95 6.12
CA LEU A 34 15.45 9.08 4.91
C LEU A 34 14.79 7.74 4.53
N ALA A 35 15.54 6.64 4.51
CA ALA A 35 15.03 5.30 4.22
C ALA A 35 13.96 4.86 5.22
N THR A 36 14.20 5.07 6.52
CA THR A 36 13.26 4.73 7.59
C THR A 36 11.95 5.51 7.45
N HIS A 37 12.03 6.81 7.17
CA HIS A 37 10.85 7.66 6.99
C HIS A 37 10.12 7.38 5.67
N MET A 38 10.83 6.96 4.63
CA MET A 38 10.23 6.51 3.39
C MET A 38 9.42 5.23 3.59
N ALA A 39 9.97 4.23 4.31
CA ALA A 39 9.24 3.01 4.67
C ALA A 39 7.98 3.34 5.51
N LEU A 40 8.10 4.25 6.48
CA LEU A 40 6.97 4.73 7.27
C LEU A 40 5.92 5.43 6.40
N GLY A 41 6.33 6.26 5.44
CA GLY A 41 5.44 6.92 4.50
C GLY A 41 4.68 5.94 3.60
N LEU A 42 5.35 4.90 3.10
CA LEU A 42 4.71 3.85 2.31
C LEU A 42 3.72 3.01 3.12
N LEU A 43 3.99 2.83 4.41
CA LEU A 43 3.08 2.12 5.31
C LEU A 43 1.72 2.82 5.44
N PHE A 44 1.72 4.16 5.46
CA PHE A 44 0.53 5.01 5.57
C PHE A 44 0.28 5.82 4.28
N LEU A 45 0.54 5.21 3.13
CA LEU A 45 0.48 5.87 1.84
C LEU A 45 -0.91 6.51 1.60
N GLY A 46 -0.91 7.83 1.39
CA GLY A 46 -2.13 8.63 1.24
C GLY A 46 -3.15 8.45 2.38
N GLY A 47 -2.66 8.26 3.62
CA GLY A 47 -3.50 8.02 4.80
C GLY A 47 -4.18 6.66 4.81
N GLY A 48 -3.66 5.69 4.04
CA GLY A 48 -4.21 4.34 3.90
C GLY A 48 -5.25 4.19 2.78
N LYS A 49 -5.43 5.23 1.95
CA LYS A 49 -6.31 5.17 0.77
C LYS A 49 -5.62 4.59 -0.46
N TYR A 50 -4.29 4.71 -0.50
CA TYR A 50 -3.47 4.35 -1.64
C TYR A 50 -2.52 3.22 -1.29
N THR A 51 -2.06 2.53 -2.32
CA THR A 51 -1.12 1.43 -2.22
C THR A 51 -0.32 1.33 -3.53
N LEU A 52 0.67 0.46 -3.58
CA LEU A 52 1.57 0.37 -4.73
C LEU A 52 1.03 -0.61 -5.79
N SER A 53 1.16 -0.20 -7.03
CA SER A 53 0.90 -1.03 -8.21
C SER A 53 2.13 -1.85 -8.60
N THR A 54 1.91 -2.85 -9.45
CA THR A 54 2.94 -3.73 -10.00
C THR A 54 2.87 -3.82 -11.53
N THR A 55 2.47 -2.74 -12.18
CA THR A 55 2.63 -2.61 -13.65
C THR A 55 4.10 -2.36 -14.00
N SER A 56 4.47 -2.54 -15.28
CA SER A 56 5.82 -2.29 -15.79
C SER A 56 6.30 -0.87 -15.46
N GLU A 57 5.42 0.12 -15.64
CA GLU A 57 5.70 1.54 -15.42
C GLU A 57 5.86 1.84 -13.93
N ALA A 58 4.99 1.26 -13.10
CA ALA A 58 5.06 1.38 -11.65
C ALA A 58 6.37 0.77 -11.12
N ILE A 59 6.77 -0.40 -11.61
CA ILE A 59 8.04 -1.04 -11.23
C ILE A 59 9.22 -0.16 -11.64
N ALA A 60 9.23 0.38 -12.86
CA ALA A 60 10.28 1.29 -13.31
C ALA A 60 10.39 2.54 -12.41
N ALA A 61 9.26 3.15 -12.06
CA ALA A 61 9.22 4.28 -11.14
C ALA A 61 9.72 3.93 -9.74
N LEU A 62 9.37 2.75 -9.21
CA LEU A 62 9.82 2.28 -7.90
C LEU A 62 11.31 1.95 -7.86
N ILE A 63 11.88 1.39 -8.94
CA ILE A 63 13.33 1.16 -9.04
C ILE A 63 14.08 2.48 -8.93
N ILE A 64 13.59 3.51 -9.61
CA ILE A 64 14.19 4.84 -9.56
C ILE A 64 14.03 5.43 -8.15
N ALA A 65 12.82 5.41 -7.59
CA ALA A 65 12.55 6.00 -6.27
C ALA A 65 13.28 5.28 -5.12
N PHE A 66 13.43 3.96 -5.19
CA PHE A 66 14.00 3.12 -4.15
C PHE A 66 15.40 2.60 -4.48
N TYR A 67 16.15 3.33 -5.31
CA TYR A 67 17.55 3.02 -5.57
C TYR A 67 18.33 2.83 -4.24
N PRO A 68 19.05 1.71 -4.03
CA PRO A 68 19.50 1.32 -2.69
C PRO A 68 20.59 2.23 -2.09
N GLN A 69 21.25 3.06 -2.90
CA GLN A 69 22.28 3.98 -2.40
C GLN A 69 21.65 5.26 -1.83
N PHE A 70 21.63 5.36 -0.50
CA PHE A 70 21.10 6.54 0.20
C PHE A 70 22.18 7.62 0.44
N PRO A 71 21.80 8.91 0.50
CA PRO A 71 22.72 10.04 0.68
C PRO A 71 23.39 10.04 2.06
N ILE A 72 24.65 10.48 2.14
CA ILE A 72 25.37 10.58 3.43
C ILE A 72 24.89 11.79 4.24
N HIS A 73 24.66 12.93 3.56
CA HIS A 73 24.14 14.17 4.13
C HIS A 73 23.03 14.76 3.26
N SER A 74 22.32 15.78 3.74
CA SER A 74 21.13 16.34 3.06
C SER A 74 21.39 16.83 1.63
N ASN A 75 22.54 17.44 1.35
CA ASN A 75 22.86 17.92 0.01
C ASN A 75 23.58 16.90 -0.89
N ASP A 76 23.71 15.64 -0.46
CA ASP A 76 24.42 14.62 -1.23
C ASP A 76 23.54 14.09 -2.37
N ASN A 77 23.99 14.32 -3.60
CA ASN A 77 23.37 13.82 -4.83
C ASN A 77 24.39 13.07 -5.71
N ARG A 78 25.51 12.61 -5.14
CA ARG A 78 26.64 12.05 -5.91
C ARG A 78 26.29 10.77 -6.66
N TYR A 79 25.56 9.87 -6.00
CA TYR A 79 25.20 8.56 -6.56
C TYR A 79 23.76 8.49 -7.07
N HIS A 80 22.86 9.31 -6.50
CA HIS A 80 21.46 9.33 -6.86
C HIS A 80 20.85 10.69 -6.53
N LEU A 81 20.14 11.28 -7.49
CA LEU A 81 19.47 12.56 -7.30
C LEU A 81 18.29 12.40 -6.34
N GLN A 82 18.28 13.15 -5.24
CA GLN A 82 17.26 13.00 -4.20
C GLN A 82 15.83 13.29 -4.67
N ALA A 83 15.64 14.16 -5.67
CA ALA A 83 14.32 14.45 -6.23
C ALA A 83 13.60 13.20 -6.77
N PHE A 84 14.37 12.24 -7.29
CA PHE A 84 13.84 10.99 -7.82
C PHE A 84 13.22 10.08 -6.76
N ARG A 85 13.55 10.30 -5.47
CA ARG A 85 12.93 9.60 -4.34
C ARG A 85 11.42 9.82 -4.25
N HIS A 86 10.88 10.85 -4.90
CA HIS A 86 9.44 11.13 -4.94
C HIS A 86 8.69 10.44 -6.10
N LEU A 87 9.41 9.80 -7.03
CA LEU A 87 8.78 9.14 -8.19
C LEU A 87 7.93 7.92 -7.82
N TYR A 88 7.98 7.44 -6.57
CA TYR A 88 7.06 6.41 -6.08
C TYR A 88 5.59 6.80 -6.27
N ILE A 89 5.28 8.11 -6.35
CA ILE A 89 3.93 8.62 -6.60
C ILE A 89 3.32 8.06 -7.89
N LEU A 90 4.13 7.85 -8.93
CA LEU A 90 3.68 7.32 -10.22
C LEU A 90 3.26 5.85 -10.14
N ALA A 91 3.71 5.14 -9.10
CA ALA A 91 3.34 3.77 -8.84
C ALA A 91 2.17 3.64 -7.85
N THR A 92 1.63 4.76 -7.35
CA THR A 92 0.54 4.73 -6.38
C THR A 92 -0.80 4.60 -7.08
N GLU A 93 -1.67 3.73 -6.54
CA GLU A 93 -3.03 3.53 -7.04
C GLU A 93 -4.03 3.50 -5.86
N PRO A 94 -5.22 4.10 -6.03
CA PRO A 94 -6.28 3.98 -5.04
C PRO A 94 -6.90 2.58 -5.10
N ARG A 95 -6.94 1.87 -3.97
CA ARG A 95 -7.59 0.55 -3.87
C ARG A 95 -8.45 0.41 -2.61
N ILE A 96 -8.78 1.52 -1.95
CA ILE A 96 -9.60 1.47 -0.74
C ILE A 96 -11.07 1.26 -1.09
N ILE A 97 -11.71 0.28 -0.46
CA ILE A 97 -13.16 0.15 -0.45
C ILE A 97 -13.70 0.85 0.78
N LEU A 98 -14.70 1.69 0.57
CA LEU A 98 -15.45 2.39 1.60
C LEU A 98 -16.93 2.03 1.46
N PRO A 99 -17.43 1.03 2.21
CA PRO A 99 -18.85 0.72 2.22
C PRO A 99 -19.63 1.88 2.82
N ARG A 100 -20.75 2.22 2.20
CA ARG A 100 -21.65 3.26 2.65
C ARG A 100 -23.04 2.69 2.79
N ASP A 101 -23.66 2.95 3.93
CA ASP A 101 -25.03 2.56 4.15
C ASP A 101 -25.98 3.45 3.33
N ILE A 102 -26.99 2.83 2.72
CA ILE A 102 -27.88 3.50 1.77
C ILE A 102 -28.87 4.40 2.51
N ASP A 103 -29.38 3.94 3.65
CA ASP A 103 -30.43 4.64 4.40
C ASP A 103 -29.86 5.85 5.16
N SER A 104 -28.74 5.67 5.86
CA SER A 104 -28.09 6.76 6.62
C SER A 104 -27.16 7.63 5.79
N GLY A 105 -26.56 7.06 4.73
CA GLY A 105 -25.46 7.72 4.03
C GLY A 105 -24.17 7.78 4.84
N ASP A 106 -24.02 7.02 5.91
CA ASP A 106 -22.78 6.96 6.69
C ASP A 106 -21.87 5.81 6.22
N LEU A 107 -20.57 5.93 6.52
CA LEU A 107 -19.63 4.84 6.28
C LEU A 107 -19.88 3.70 7.27
N CYS A 108 -19.91 2.47 6.75
CA CYS A 108 -20.21 1.28 7.53
C CYS A 108 -19.15 0.20 7.37
N TYR A 109 -19.16 -0.74 8.32
CA TYR A 109 -18.32 -1.93 8.27
C TYR A 109 -19.09 -3.11 7.70
N VAL A 110 -18.48 -3.80 6.73
CA VAL A 110 -19.11 -4.92 6.03
C VAL A 110 -18.08 -6.01 5.76
N HIS A 111 -18.49 -7.27 5.83
CA HIS A 111 -17.66 -8.39 5.42
C HIS A 111 -17.71 -8.59 3.89
N LEU A 112 -16.54 -8.64 3.29
CA LEU A 112 -16.33 -8.88 1.87
C LEU A 112 -15.64 -10.22 1.68
N LYS A 113 -16.12 -11.00 0.71
CA LYS A 113 -15.43 -12.16 0.17
C LYS A 113 -14.80 -11.77 -1.16
N VAL A 114 -13.47 -11.86 -1.21
CA VAL A 114 -12.68 -11.54 -2.40
C VAL A 114 -12.18 -12.84 -3.00
N ILE A 115 -12.45 -13.04 -4.29
CA ILE A 115 -12.16 -14.28 -5.01
C ILE A 115 -11.19 -13.96 -6.13
N PHE A 116 -10.08 -14.70 -6.18
CA PHE A 116 -9.03 -14.49 -7.16
C PHE A 116 -9.30 -15.27 -8.46
N LEU A 117 -8.69 -14.80 -9.55
CA LEU A 117 -8.59 -15.55 -10.80
C LEU A 117 -7.61 -16.70 -10.65
N ASP A 118 -7.91 -17.85 -11.24
CA ASP A 118 -6.99 -18.98 -11.22
C ASP A 118 -5.70 -18.63 -11.97
N SER A 119 -4.58 -19.02 -11.38
CA SER A 119 -3.26 -18.84 -11.96
C SER A 119 -2.46 -20.14 -11.92
N LYS A 120 -1.28 -20.14 -12.52
CA LYS A 120 -0.36 -21.29 -12.44
C LYS A 120 0.08 -21.60 -11.00
N TYR A 121 0.00 -20.62 -10.10
CA TYR A 121 0.51 -20.73 -8.73
C TYR A 121 -0.56 -21.07 -7.69
N TYR A 122 -1.83 -20.80 -7.99
CA TYR A 122 -2.94 -21.02 -7.06
C TYR A 122 -4.25 -21.21 -7.84
N GLN A 123 -5.16 -22.00 -7.28
CA GLN A 123 -6.48 -22.27 -7.83
C GLN A 123 -7.55 -22.10 -6.75
N ASN A 124 -8.71 -21.56 -7.14
CA ASN A 124 -9.89 -21.35 -6.29
C ASN A 124 -9.61 -20.60 -4.96
N GLN A 125 -8.62 -19.71 -4.98
CA GLN A 125 -8.23 -18.96 -3.78
C GLN A 125 -9.21 -17.83 -3.52
N HIS A 126 -9.63 -17.70 -2.27
CA HIS A 126 -10.47 -16.63 -1.79
C HIS A 126 -10.13 -16.30 -0.35
N TYR A 127 -10.50 -15.10 0.09
CA TYR A 127 -10.39 -14.72 1.49
C TYR A 127 -11.50 -13.75 1.85
N THR A 128 -11.82 -13.74 3.15
CA THR A 128 -12.82 -12.82 3.72
C THR A 128 -12.09 -11.69 4.44
N VAL A 129 -12.52 -10.46 4.19
CA VAL A 129 -11.95 -9.26 4.80
C VAL A 129 -13.06 -8.33 5.26
N LYS A 130 -12.82 -7.61 6.34
CA LYS A 130 -13.72 -6.56 6.84
C LYS A 130 -13.36 -5.24 6.18
N ALA A 131 -14.29 -4.67 5.42
CA ALA A 131 -14.18 -3.32 4.89
C ALA A 131 -14.63 -2.30 5.94
N PRO A 132 -14.10 -1.05 5.96
CA PRO A 132 -13.18 -0.45 5.01
C PRO A 132 -11.79 -1.07 4.96
N CYS A 133 -11.29 -1.38 3.77
CA CYS A 133 -9.98 -2.03 3.57
C CYS A 133 -9.40 -1.76 2.19
N LEU A 134 -8.09 -1.98 2.04
CA LEU A 134 -7.42 -1.97 0.73
C LEU A 134 -7.62 -3.30 0.02
N LEU A 135 -8.07 -3.24 -1.24
CA LEU A 135 -8.09 -4.40 -2.11
C LEU A 135 -6.69 -4.76 -2.64
N PRO A 136 -6.48 -6.05 -2.99
CA PRO A 136 -5.37 -6.48 -3.81
C PRO A 136 -5.46 -5.89 -5.22
N LYS A 137 -4.45 -6.18 -6.04
CA LYS A 137 -4.43 -5.78 -7.45
C LYS A 137 -5.70 -6.27 -8.15
N LEU A 138 -6.50 -5.33 -8.66
CA LEU A 138 -7.79 -5.61 -9.29
C LEU A 138 -7.68 -6.58 -10.47
N SER A 139 -6.55 -6.54 -11.19
CA SER A 139 -6.29 -7.45 -12.32
C SER A 139 -6.15 -8.92 -11.92
N LEU A 140 -6.01 -9.24 -10.64
CA LEU A 140 -5.92 -10.62 -10.12
C LEU A 140 -7.26 -11.12 -9.58
N LEU A 141 -8.25 -10.23 -9.45
CA LEU A 141 -9.54 -10.57 -8.86
C LEU A 141 -10.52 -11.03 -9.94
N LYS A 142 -11.35 -12.00 -9.56
CA LYS A 142 -12.45 -12.53 -10.37
C LYS A 142 -13.77 -11.89 -9.95
N GLU A 143 -14.04 -11.93 -8.65
CA GLU A 143 -15.24 -11.34 -8.07
C GLU A 143 -14.95 -10.78 -6.67
N VAL A 144 -15.68 -9.72 -6.32
CA VAL A 144 -15.75 -9.17 -4.96
C VAL A 144 -17.21 -9.21 -4.53
N ARG A 145 -17.48 -9.93 -3.46
CA ARG A 145 -18.84 -10.15 -2.96
C ARG A 145 -18.99 -9.55 -1.57
N VAL A 146 -20.07 -8.80 -1.36
CA VAL A 146 -20.55 -8.45 -0.04
C VAL A 146 -21.24 -9.69 0.56
N GLU A 147 -20.68 -10.23 1.63
CA GLU A 147 -21.18 -11.40 2.32
C GLU A 147 -21.27 -11.08 3.81
N ASP A 148 -22.37 -10.43 4.20
CA ASP A 148 -22.66 -10.06 5.58
C ASP A 148 -24.12 -10.41 5.90
N GLY A 149 -24.42 -10.78 7.14
CA GLY A 149 -25.79 -11.05 7.58
C GLY A 149 -26.64 -9.79 7.72
N ARG A 150 -25.99 -8.61 7.80
CA ARG A 150 -26.66 -7.32 8.01
C ARG A 150 -27.09 -6.62 6.73
N TYR A 151 -26.44 -6.93 5.62
CA TYR A 151 -26.61 -6.23 4.36
C TYR A 151 -26.92 -7.20 3.23
N TRP A 152 -27.64 -6.73 2.22
CA TRP A 152 -27.91 -7.51 1.03
C TRP A 152 -26.62 -7.88 0.29
N SER A 153 -26.54 -9.13 -0.18
CA SER A 153 -25.36 -9.58 -0.92
C SER A 153 -25.33 -8.94 -2.31
N ILE A 154 -24.23 -8.25 -2.59
CA ILE A 154 -23.93 -7.62 -3.87
C ILE A 154 -22.65 -8.27 -4.40
N VAL A 155 -22.67 -8.66 -5.68
CA VAL A 155 -21.52 -9.28 -6.35
C VAL A 155 -21.01 -8.33 -7.43
N PHE A 156 -19.72 -8.06 -7.39
CA PHE A 156 -18.99 -7.37 -8.44
C PHE A 156 -18.17 -8.40 -9.20
N GLU A 157 -18.53 -8.65 -10.44
CA GLU A 157 -17.86 -9.58 -11.36
C GLU A 157 -17.10 -8.79 -12.41
N ARG A 158 -15.88 -9.24 -12.72
CA ARG A 158 -14.96 -8.55 -13.63
C ARG A 158 -15.55 -8.27 -15.01
N ASP A 159 -16.33 -9.21 -15.55
CA ASP A 159 -16.85 -9.13 -16.91
C ASP A 159 -18.24 -8.48 -17.00
N ARG A 160 -18.78 -7.94 -15.89
CA ARG A 160 -20.15 -7.41 -15.84
C ARG A 160 -20.26 -5.99 -15.26
N ASN A 161 -19.80 -5.79 -14.03
CA ASN A 161 -20.07 -4.57 -13.26
C ASN A 161 -18.82 -4.03 -12.55
N TRP A 162 -17.64 -4.37 -13.06
CA TRP A 162 -16.37 -3.99 -12.47
C TRP A 162 -16.16 -2.47 -12.38
N ASP A 163 -16.70 -1.71 -13.35
CA ASP A 163 -16.61 -0.24 -13.36
C ASP A 163 -17.42 0.43 -12.24
N LYS A 164 -18.29 -0.33 -11.56
CA LYS A 164 -19.12 0.15 -10.44
C LYS A 164 -18.53 -0.18 -9.06
N LEU A 165 -17.41 -0.92 -9.02
CA LEU A 165 -16.66 -1.24 -7.81
C LEU A 165 -15.81 -0.04 -7.38
#